data_AF-A0A9D5DKY9-F1
#
_entry.id   AF-A0A9D5DKY9-F1
#
_cell.length_a   1.000
_cell.length_b   1.000
_cell.length_c   1.000
_cell.angle_alpha   90.00
_cell.angle_beta   90.00
_cell.angle_gamma   90.00
#
_symmetry.space_group_name_H-M   'P 1'
#
loop_
_entity.id
_entity.type
_entity.pdbx_description
1 polymer ?
#
loop_
_entity_poly.entity_id
_entity_poly.type
_entity_poly.pdbx_seq_one_letter_code
_entity_poly.pdbx_strand_id
1 'polypeptide(L)'
;MAKKKQTMEELLEEALVPEEEQPYEVPENWVWVRFGTVAKLFNGYAFKSSDYCNEGIPIIRISDISDGKTTTLKATRVPKKLYSEKFLISKGDLLIAMSGATTGKTGIFETDEVALQNQRVGNIKEVSDKTLNQTYKNYYVFNKTHEILSKAHGGAQPNISSKLIEGLDFPLPPLIEQKRIADKVERLLNKIDEAKQLIDEAKESFELRRAAILDKAFRGELTREWREENLNLETAATRLERIKQIRYQIVETKREKSEIAEMFNKFNAEESMDVNGWLYLKANMFCYNISCGSTPSKDISEEGEIPFLKVYNIINNKIAFSYKPQYIPKEVHESKLKKSKLKSNDVIMNIVGPPLKKIAIIPEEYNEMNMNQAIVRFRPIKYVLTKYLYYCLQYEETLREVINATKGVVGQSNISVSQSRNLVMPIPSIEEQNVIVSKLEELIEREEETLNLVSDGKKLEELKQSILSKAFKGELGTNDPTEENAIELLKGVLKAK
;
A
#
# COMPACT_ATOMS: atom_id res chain seq x y z
N MET A 1 -50.50 -2.48 -36.43
CA MET A 1 -50.91 -3.20 -35.20
C MET A 1 -50.57 -2.31 -34.02
N ALA A 2 -51.57 -1.75 -33.33
CA ALA A 2 -51.34 -0.96 -32.13
C ALA A 2 -50.85 -1.89 -31.02
N LYS A 3 -49.71 -1.60 -30.37
CA LYS A 3 -49.28 -2.31 -29.17
C LYS A 3 -50.39 -2.16 -28.12
N LYS A 4 -50.95 -3.29 -27.67
CA LYS A 4 -51.89 -3.33 -26.54
C LYS A 4 -51.20 -2.65 -25.35
N LYS A 5 -51.82 -1.60 -24.79
CA LYS A 5 -51.29 -0.89 -23.63
C LYS A 5 -51.36 -1.85 -22.44
N GLN A 6 -50.22 -2.18 -21.84
CA GLN A 6 -50.16 -3.08 -20.67
C GLN A 6 -50.96 -2.49 -19.51
N THR A 7 -51.58 -3.35 -18.70
CA THR A 7 -52.27 -2.93 -17.47
C THR A 7 -51.24 -2.55 -16.39
N MET A 8 -51.67 -1.79 -15.37
CA MET A 8 -50.77 -1.46 -14.26
C MET A 8 -50.34 -2.71 -13.47
N GLU A 9 -51.19 -3.73 -13.42
CA GLU A 9 -50.90 -5.02 -12.80
C GLU A 9 -49.79 -5.76 -13.56
N GLU A 10 -49.90 -5.85 -14.89
CA GLU A 10 -48.86 -6.45 -15.75
C GLU A 10 -47.52 -5.70 -15.61
N LEU A 11 -47.54 -4.37 -15.52
CA LEU A 11 -46.34 -3.56 -15.34
C LEU A 11 -45.71 -3.71 -13.95
N LEU A 12 -46.52 -3.93 -12.90
CA LEU A 12 -46.03 -4.18 -11.55
C LEU A 12 -45.41 -5.57 -11.45
N GLU A 13 -46.04 -6.58 -12.06
CA GLU A 13 -45.52 -7.95 -12.10
C GLU A 13 -44.16 -8.02 -12.79
N GLU A 14 -43.97 -7.30 -13.91
CA GLU A 14 -42.67 -7.21 -14.59
C GLU A 14 -41.61 -6.42 -13.79
N ALA A 15 -42.04 -5.47 -12.98
CA ALA A 15 -41.15 -4.59 -12.22
C ALA A 15 -40.66 -5.20 -10.91
N LEU A 16 -41.50 -5.99 -10.23
CA LEU A 16 -41.21 -6.62 -8.95
C LEU A 16 -40.33 -7.86 -9.14
N VAL A 17 -39.54 -8.17 -8.11
CA VAL A 17 -38.81 -9.44 -8.05
C VAL A 17 -39.74 -10.50 -7.42
N PRO A 18 -39.96 -11.65 -8.09
CA PRO A 18 -40.75 -12.75 -7.53
C PRO A 18 -40.24 -13.17 -6.15
N GLU A 19 -41.15 -13.55 -5.24
CA GLU A 19 -40.85 -13.84 -3.83
C GLU A 19 -39.77 -14.92 -3.68
N GLU A 20 -39.81 -15.94 -4.54
CA GLU A 20 -38.86 -17.04 -4.62
C GLU A 20 -37.46 -16.63 -5.13
N GLU A 21 -37.34 -15.49 -5.80
CA GLU A 21 -36.08 -14.93 -6.30
C GLU A 21 -35.51 -13.84 -5.37
N GLN A 22 -36.24 -13.43 -4.33
CA GLN A 22 -35.81 -12.35 -3.45
C GLN A 22 -34.57 -12.77 -2.65
N PRO A 23 -33.49 -11.96 -2.65
CA PRO A 23 -32.24 -12.34 -1.99
C PRO A 23 -32.35 -12.52 -0.47
N TYR A 24 -33.24 -11.77 0.17
CA TYR A 24 -33.50 -11.77 1.62
C TYR A 24 -34.77 -10.96 1.94
N GLU A 25 -35.29 -11.15 3.16
CA GLU A 25 -36.42 -10.40 3.70
C GLU A 25 -36.06 -8.92 3.93
N VAL A 26 -36.99 -8.03 3.58
CA VAL A 26 -36.91 -6.58 3.78
C VAL A 26 -38.12 -6.11 4.59
N PRO A 27 -38.11 -4.90 5.18
CA PRO A 27 -39.28 -4.38 5.90
C PRO A 27 -40.56 -4.39 5.05
N GLU A 28 -41.72 -4.60 5.68
CA GLU A 28 -43.02 -4.79 4.99
C GLU A 28 -43.42 -3.63 4.04
N ASN A 29 -42.95 -2.42 4.33
CA ASN A 29 -43.20 -1.23 3.52
C ASN A 29 -42.18 -1.04 2.37
N TRP A 30 -41.27 -1.98 2.17
CA TRP A 30 -40.31 -2.02 1.06
C TRP A 30 -40.76 -3.02 0.01
N VAL A 31 -40.23 -2.89 -1.21
CA VAL A 31 -40.42 -3.86 -2.28
C VAL A 31 -39.13 -4.15 -3.01
N TRP A 32 -38.92 -5.39 -3.44
CA TRP A 32 -37.85 -5.72 -4.38
C TRP A 32 -38.28 -5.42 -5.80
N VAL A 33 -37.46 -4.65 -6.52
CA VAL A 33 -37.69 -4.30 -7.93
C VAL A 33 -36.48 -4.64 -8.78
N ARG A 34 -36.69 -4.87 -10.08
CA ARG A 34 -35.58 -4.88 -11.04
C ARG A 34 -35.02 -3.46 -11.18
N PHE A 35 -33.70 -3.30 -11.02
CA PHE A 35 -33.04 -1.99 -10.97
C PHE A 35 -33.35 -1.12 -12.18
N GLY A 36 -33.45 -1.73 -13.38
CA GLY A 36 -33.84 -1.12 -14.66
C GLY A 36 -35.19 -0.38 -14.63
N THR A 37 -36.04 -0.71 -13.67
CA THR A 37 -37.33 -0.04 -13.48
C THR A 37 -37.15 1.35 -12.90
N VAL A 38 -36.19 1.54 -11.99
CA VAL A 38 -35.97 2.77 -11.21
C VAL A 38 -34.68 3.52 -11.59
N ALA A 39 -33.73 2.86 -12.25
CA ALA A 39 -32.48 3.45 -12.76
C ALA A 39 -32.05 2.78 -14.06
N LYS A 40 -31.34 3.50 -14.93
CA LYS A 40 -30.84 2.99 -16.23
C LYS A 40 -29.38 3.31 -16.42
N LEU A 41 -28.71 2.49 -17.23
CA LEU A 41 -27.34 2.75 -17.66
C LEU A 41 -27.33 3.39 -19.05
N PHE A 42 -26.84 4.63 -19.11
CA PHE A 42 -26.65 5.36 -20.36
C PHE A 42 -25.24 5.12 -20.88
N ASN A 43 -25.12 4.85 -22.19
CA ASN A 43 -23.85 4.62 -22.87
C ASN A 43 -23.28 5.93 -23.44
N GLY A 44 -21.94 6.04 -23.46
CA GLY A 44 -21.24 7.23 -23.97
C GLY A 44 -20.97 7.22 -25.47
N TYR A 45 -20.11 8.14 -25.91
CA TYR A 45 -19.77 8.36 -27.31
C TYR A 45 -18.31 8.01 -27.65
N ALA A 46 -18.11 7.52 -28.88
CA ALA A 46 -16.80 7.17 -29.41
C ALA A 46 -16.09 8.38 -30.04
N PHE A 47 -15.48 9.22 -29.19
CA PHE A 47 -14.68 10.36 -29.64
C PHE A 47 -13.40 9.91 -30.35
N LYS A 48 -13.09 10.54 -31.49
CA LYS A 48 -11.87 10.24 -32.26
C LYS A 48 -10.67 10.89 -31.60
N SER A 49 -9.53 10.20 -31.59
CA SER A 49 -8.28 10.74 -31.04
C SER A 49 -7.80 11.99 -31.78
N SER A 50 -8.15 12.14 -33.06
CA SER A 50 -7.88 13.35 -33.86
C SER A 50 -8.61 14.59 -33.34
N ASP A 51 -9.69 14.41 -32.58
CA ASP A 51 -10.46 15.51 -32.01
C ASP A 51 -9.91 15.96 -30.65
N TYR A 52 -8.91 15.27 -30.09
CA TYR A 52 -8.38 15.60 -28.77
C TYR A 52 -7.57 16.90 -28.79
N CYS A 53 -7.74 17.71 -27.75
CA CYS A 53 -7.06 18.98 -27.59
C CYS A 53 -6.71 19.26 -26.12
N ASN A 54 -5.92 20.32 -25.90
CA ASN A 54 -5.50 20.71 -24.55
C ASN A 54 -6.53 21.61 -23.85
N GLU A 55 -7.41 22.28 -24.60
CA GLU A 55 -8.43 23.20 -24.09
C GLU A 55 -9.80 22.85 -24.68
N GLY A 56 -10.84 22.75 -23.85
CA GLY A 56 -12.17 22.34 -24.32
C GLY A 56 -12.97 21.64 -23.24
N ILE A 57 -13.96 20.86 -23.65
CA ILE A 57 -14.83 20.10 -22.74
C ILE A 57 -14.13 18.80 -22.35
N PRO A 58 -14.00 18.47 -21.06
CA PRO A 58 -13.39 17.21 -20.64
C PRO A 58 -14.25 16.02 -21.06
N ILE A 59 -13.60 14.94 -21.48
CA ILE A 59 -14.21 13.63 -21.71
C ILE A 59 -13.77 12.72 -20.59
N ILE A 60 -14.73 12.16 -19.86
CA ILE A 60 -14.46 11.15 -18.86
C ILE A 60 -14.28 9.80 -19.54
N ARG A 61 -13.08 9.24 -19.39
CA ARG A 61 -12.71 7.89 -19.83
C ARG A 61 -12.59 6.98 -18.62
N ILE A 62 -12.50 5.68 -18.87
CA ILE A 62 -12.34 4.65 -17.83
C ILE A 62 -11.07 4.80 -16.98
N SER A 63 -10.08 5.56 -17.44
CA SER A 63 -8.86 5.92 -16.69
C SER A 63 -9.08 7.00 -15.64
N ASP A 64 -10.15 7.77 -15.81
CA ASP A 64 -10.45 8.96 -15.00
C ASP A 64 -11.39 8.62 -13.84
N ILE A 65 -11.93 7.39 -13.83
CA ILE A 65 -12.71 6.80 -12.74
C ILE A 65 -11.75 6.16 -11.74
N SER A 66 -11.66 6.77 -10.56
CA SER A 66 -11.03 6.18 -9.38
C SER A 66 -12.09 5.52 -8.50
N ASP A 67 -11.69 4.56 -7.67
CA ASP A 67 -12.61 3.81 -6.83
C ASP A 67 -13.31 4.76 -5.83
N GLY A 68 -14.59 5.04 -6.07
CA GLY A 68 -15.42 5.98 -5.31
C GLY A 68 -15.57 7.38 -5.92
N LYS A 69 -14.63 7.87 -6.73
CA LYS A 69 -14.61 9.28 -7.22
C LYS A 69 -14.19 9.41 -8.68
N THR A 70 -14.74 10.39 -9.38
CA THR A 70 -14.34 10.77 -10.74
C THR A 70 -14.08 12.28 -10.82
N THR A 71 -12.96 12.69 -11.42
CA THR A 71 -12.56 14.11 -11.56
C THR A 71 -12.13 14.45 -13.00
N THR A 72 -12.09 15.73 -13.35
CA THR A 72 -11.62 16.22 -14.66
C THR A 72 -10.12 16.55 -14.71
N LEU A 73 -9.38 16.37 -13.60
CA LEU A 73 -7.99 16.83 -13.44
C LEU A 73 -7.02 16.29 -14.50
N LYS A 74 -7.20 15.03 -14.93
CA LYS A 74 -6.37 14.35 -15.94
C LYS A 74 -7.16 14.00 -17.20
N ALA A 75 -8.38 14.52 -17.32
CA ALA A 75 -9.29 14.17 -18.40
C ALA A 75 -8.77 14.72 -19.73
N THR A 76 -8.89 13.93 -20.79
CA THR A 76 -8.67 14.41 -22.16
C THR A 76 -9.81 15.34 -22.57
N ARG A 77 -9.52 16.39 -23.32
CA ARG A 77 -10.51 17.40 -23.72
C ARG A 77 -10.81 17.33 -25.22
N VAL A 78 -11.99 17.80 -25.60
CA VAL A 78 -12.41 17.99 -26.99
C VAL A 78 -12.96 19.39 -27.25
N PRO A 79 -12.91 19.87 -28.51
CA PRO A 79 -13.48 21.15 -28.90
C PRO A 79 -14.96 21.28 -28.54
N LYS A 80 -15.38 22.49 -28.16
CA LYS A 80 -16.78 22.79 -27.77
C LYS A 80 -17.82 22.41 -28.82
N LYS A 81 -17.46 22.35 -30.11
CA LYS A 81 -18.34 21.90 -31.20
C LYS A 81 -18.82 20.44 -31.07
N LEU A 82 -18.14 19.62 -30.27
CA LEU A 82 -18.52 18.23 -29.99
C LEU A 82 -19.42 18.09 -28.76
N TYR A 83 -19.87 19.20 -28.19
CA TYR A 83 -20.86 19.22 -27.12
C TYR A 83 -22.11 18.45 -27.54
N SER A 84 -22.63 17.63 -26.63
CA SER A 84 -23.89 16.92 -26.79
C SER A 84 -24.53 16.67 -25.44
N GLU A 85 -25.75 17.19 -25.26
CA GLU A 85 -26.55 16.98 -24.05
C GLU A 85 -26.80 15.49 -23.77
N LYS A 86 -26.83 14.66 -24.82
CA LYS A 86 -27.02 13.22 -24.71
C LYS A 86 -25.90 12.52 -23.92
N PHE A 87 -24.70 13.05 -23.94
CA PHE A 87 -23.52 12.44 -23.31
C PHE A 87 -23.02 13.26 -22.11
N LEU A 88 -23.87 14.13 -21.56
CA LEU A 88 -23.51 15.01 -20.48
C LEU A 88 -23.37 14.25 -19.16
N ILE A 89 -22.29 14.54 -18.46
CA ILE A 89 -22.06 14.13 -17.08
C ILE A 89 -22.18 15.37 -16.20
N SER A 90 -22.92 15.23 -15.11
CA SER A 90 -23.15 16.28 -14.12
C SER A 90 -22.72 15.82 -12.73
N LYS A 91 -22.47 16.78 -11.83
CA LYS A 91 -22.09 16.49 -10.45
C LYS A 91 -23.11 15.56 -9.79
N GLY A 92 -22.63 14.53 -9.11
CA GLY A 92 -23.45 13.50 -8.47
C GLY A 92 -23.73 12.28 -9.37
N ASP A 93 -23.51 12.37 -10.69
CA ASP A 93 -23.66 11.22 -11.59
C ASP A 93 -22.72 10.09 -11.17
N LEU A 94 -23.25 8.86 -11.11
CA LEU A 94 -22.48 7.66 -10.84
C LEU A 94 -22.01 7.05 -12.16
N LEU A 95 -20.69 7.00 -12.31
CA LEU A 95 -20.05 6.46 -13.50
C LEU A 95 -19.48 5.08 -13.21
N ILE A 96 -19.51 4.21 -14.21
CA ILE A 96 -18.94 2.86 -14.15
C ILE A 96 -18.06 2.60 -15.37
N ALA A 97 -16.87 2.02 -15.15
CA ALA A 97 -16.02 1.54 -16.23
C ALA A 97 -16.58 0.23 -16.77
N MET A 98 -16.94 0.21 -18.05
CA MET A 98 -17.66 -0.92 -18.64
C MET A 98 -16.75 -1.97 -19.27
N SER A 99 -15.47 -1.66 -19.53
CA SER A 99 -14.56 -2.57 -20.25
C SER A 99 -13.08 -2.38 -19.86
N GLY A 100 -12.28 -3.41 -20.11
CA GLY A 100 -10.83 -3.41 -19.91
C GLY A 100 -10.39 -3.78 -18.48
N ALA A 101 -9.13 -3.50 -18.14
CA ALA A 101 -8.55 -3.84 -16.84
C ALA A 101 -9.18 -3.07 -15.65
N THR A 102 -9.99 -2.03 -15.94
CA THR A 102 -10.68 -1.22 -14.94
C THR A 102 -12.18 -1.49 -14.87
N THR A 103 -12.68 -2.52 -15.57
CA THR A 103 -14.11 -2.89 -15.56
C THR A 103 -14.64 -3.00 -14.14
N GLY A 104 -15.84 -2.48 -13.91
CA GLY A 104 -16.54 -2.52 -12.62
C GLY A 104 -16.10 -1.44 -11.64
N LYS A 105 -15.03 -0.67 -11.92
CA LYS A 105 -14.72 0.51 -11.12
C LYS A 105 -15.83 1.54 -11.26
N THR A 106 -16.29 2.07 -10.13
CA THR A 106 -17.34 3.06 -10.05
C THR A 106 -16.84 4.33 -9.37
N GLY A 107 -17.35 5.49 -9.76
CA GLY A 107 -17.01 6.75 -9.09
C GLY A 107 -18.07 7.83 -9.29
N ILE A 108 -18.34 8.59 -8.23
CA ILE A 108 -19.22 9.75 -8.28
C ILE A 108 -18.47 10.91 -8.93
N PHE A 109 -19.10 11.58 -9.88
CA PHE A 109 -18.55 12.78 -10.49
C PHE A 109 -18.67 13.97 -9.50
N GLU A 110 -17.54 14.45 -8.97
CA GLU A 110 -17.52 15.46 -7.90
C GLU A 110 -17.30 16.91 -8.40
N THR A 111 -17.04 17.08 -9.69
CA THR A 111 -16.70 18.36 -10.31
C THR A 111 -17.92 19.16 -10.74
N ASP A 112 -17.86 20.49 -10.56
CA ASP A 112 -18.87 21.43 -11.10
C ASP A 112 -18.68 21.71 -12.61
N GLU A 113 -17.54 21.30 -13.17
CA GLU A 113 -17.27 21.37 -14.61
C GLU A 113 -18.12 20.34 -15.38
N VAL A 114 -18.78 20.79 -16.45
CA VAL A 114 -19.53 19.91 -17.36
C VAL A 114 -18.58 19.03 -18.15
N ALA A 115 -18.85 17.72 -18.18
CA ALA A 115 -18.03 16.75 -18.91
C ALA A 115 -18.85 15.89 -19.88
N LEU A 116 -18.17 15.27 -20.85
CA LEU A 116 -18.75 14.34 -21.82
C LEU A 116 -18.36 12.90 -21.51
N GLN A 117 -19.27 11.97 -21.76
CA GLN A 117 -19.11 10.56 -21.47
C GLN A 117 -18.47 9.78 -22.63
N ASN A 118 -17.35 9.12 -22.39
CA ASN A 118 -16.73 8.21 -23.36
C ASN A 118 -17.54 6.90 -23.53
N GLN A 119 -17.44 6.24 -24.70
CA GLN A 119 -18.18 5.01 -25.01
C GLN A 119 -17.92 3.82 -24.07
N ARG A 120 -16.81 3.83 -23.32
CA ARG A 120 -16.46 2.77 -22.36
C ARG A 120 -16.88 3.10 -20.92
N VAL A 121 -17.43 4.28 -20.71
CA VAL A 121 -17.98 4.72 -19.42
C VAL A 121 -19.50 4.58 -19.51
N GLY A 122 -20.11 3.96 -18.51
CA GLY A 122 -21.55 3.95 -18.30
C GLY A 122 -21.93 5.01 -17.27
N ASN A 123 -23.08 5.65 -17.44
CA ASN A 123 -23.62 6.62 -16.50
C ASN A 123 -24.95 6.09 -15.96
N ILE A 124 -25.01 5.83 -14.66
CA ILE A 124 -26.17 5.23 -14.00
C ILE A 124 -27.05 6.34 -13.46
N LYS A 125 -28.20 6.57 -14.09
CA LYS A 125 -29.15 7.62 -13.71
C LYS A 125 -30.47 7.04 -13.28
N GLU A 126 -31.05 7.61 -12.25
CA GLU A 126 -32.42 7.39 -11.82
C GLU A 126 -33.40 7.75 -12.94
N VAL A 127 -34.49 6.98 -13.03
CA VAL A 127 -35.60 7.26 -13.96
C VAL A 127 -36.40 8.47 -13.46
N SER A 128 -36.55 8.62 -12.14
CA SER A 128 -37.16 9.78 -11.51
C SER A 128 -36.59 10.04 -10.11
N ASP A 129 -36.27 11.29 -9.83
CA ASP A 129 -35.88 11.84 -8.53
C ASP A 129 -37.00 11.77 -7.48
N LYS A 130 -38.27 11.65 -7.91
CA LYS A 130 -39.44 11.43 -7.05
C LYS A 130 -39.56 9.99 -6.55
N THR A 131 -38.70 9.09 -7.02
CA THR A 131 -38.80 7.66 -6.68
C THR A 131 -37.50 7.13 -6.12
N LEU A 132 -36.36 7.58 -6.65
CA LEU A 132 -35.06 7.08 -6.27
C LEU A 132 -34.15 8.22 -5.84
N ASN A 133 -33.73 8.19 -4.58
CA ASN A 133 -32.68 9.06 -4.08
C ASN A 133 -31.33 8.66 -4.71
N GLN A 134 -30.64 9.65 -5.28
CA GLN A 134 -29.36 9.45 -5.98
C GLN A 134 -28.28 8.85 -5.07
N THR A 135 -28.14 9.34 -3.83
CA THR A 135 -27.12 8.87 -2.88
C THR A 135 -27.38 7.43 -2.43
N TYR A 136 -28.65 7.09 -2.12
CA TYR A 136 -29.06 5.72 -1.80
C TYR A 136 -28.73 4.75 -2.94
N LYS A 137 -29.09 5.09 -4.18
CA LYS A 137 -28.73 4.35 -5.40
C LYS A 137 -27.22 4.16 -5.50
N ASN A 138 -26.44 5.23 -5.26
CA ASN A 138 -24.99 5.18 -5.39
C ASN A 138 -24.38 4.18 -4.39
N TYR A 139 -24.77 4.24 -3.13
CA TYR A 139 -24.33 3.26 -2.13
C TYR A 139 -24.73 1.83 -2.47
N TYR A 140 -25.90 1.62 -3.07
CA TYR A 140 -26.34 0.29 -3.47
C TYR A 140 -25.44 -0.30 -4.55
N VAL A 141 -25.15 0.47 -5.59
CA VAL A 141 -24.26 0.01 -6.67
C VAL A 141 -22.86 -0.27 -6.13
N PHE A 142 -22.35 0.56 -5.21
CA PHE A 142 -21.06 0.30 -4.54
C PHE A 142 -21.04 -1.01 -3.77
N ASN A 143 -22.11 -1.35 -3.05
CA ASN A 143 -22.26 -2.62 -2.34
C ASN A 143 -22.32 -3.83 -3.30
N LYS A 144 -22.78 -3.61 -4.54
CA LYS A 144 -22.92 -4.66 -5.57
C LYS A 144 -21.70 -4.80 -6.48
N THR A 145 -20.64 -4.01 -6.30
CA THR A 145 -19.44 -4.03 -7.17
C THR A 145 -18.87 -5.44 -7.37
N HIS A 146 -18.70 -6.24 -6.30
CA HIS A 146 -18.19 -7.61 -6.42
C HIS A 146 -19.12 -8.53 -7.22
N GLU A 147 -20.43 -8.40 -7.04
CA GLU A 147 -21.44 -9.17 -7.78
C GLU A 147 -21.40 -8.79 -9.28
N ILE A 148 -21.39 -7.49 -9.58
CA ILE A 148 -21.29 -6.95 -10.94
C ILE A 148 -20.05 -7.48 -11.65
N LEU A 149 -18.90 -7.50 -10.96
CA LEU A 149 -17.64 -8.03 -11.47
C LEU A 149 -17.70 -9.53 -11.74
N SER A 150 -18.27 -10.30 -10.82
CA SER A 150 -18.38 -11.77 -10.96
C SER A 150 -19.27 -12.18 -12.14
N LYS A 151 -20.26 -11.36 -12.47
CA LYS A 151 -21.20 -11.57 -13.58
C LYS A 151 -20.70 -10.98 -14.91
N ALA A 152 -19.61 -10.22 -14.91
CA ALA A 152 -19.06 -9.62 -16.13
C ALA A 152 -18.50 -10.71 -17.06
N HIS A 153 -18.85 -10.65 -18.34
CA HIS A 153 -18.43 -11.66 -19.33
C HIS A 153 -17.06 -11.35 -19.94
N GLY A 154 -16.27 -12.39 -20.24
CA GLY A 154 -15.05 -12.31 -21.07
C GLY A 154 -13.77 -12.74 -20.35
N GLY A 155 -13.09 -13.78 -20.85
CA GLY A 155 -11.94 -14.41 -20.17
C GLY A 155 -10.74 -13.47 -19.90
N ALA A 156 -10.30 -12.68 -20.90
CA ALA A 156 -9.12 -11.81 -20.78
C ALA A 156 -9.45 -10.32 -20.52
N GLN A 157 -10.66 -9.87 -20.88
CA GLN A 157 -11.16 -8.52 -20.57
C GLN A 157 -12.65 -8.60 -20.23
N PRO A 158 -13.02 -8.41 -18.96
CA PRO A 158 -14.43 -8.38 -18.57
C PRO A 158 -15.14 -7.20 -19.23
N ASN A 159 -16.42 -7.39 -19.58
CA ASN A 159 -17.29 -6.34 -20.12
C ASN A 159 -18.63 -6.33 -19.40
N ILE A 160 -19.09 -5.15 -19.01
CA ILE A 160 -20.37 -4.91 -18.34
C ILE A 160 -21.37 -4.40 -19.38
N SER A 161 -22.51 -5.08 -19.51
CA SER A 161 -23.61 -4.63 -20.38
C SER A 161 -24.63 -3.80 -19.59
N SER A 162 -25.36 -2.90 -20.26
CA SER A 162 -26.48 -2.17 -19.63
C SER A 162 -27.50 -3.14 -19.02
N LYS A 163 -27.80 -4.25 -19.70
CA LYS A 163 -28.72 -5.29 -19.22
C LYS A 163 -28.29 -5.95 -17.92
N LEU A 164 -26.98 -6.11 -17.69
CA LEU A 164 -26.47 -6.67 -16.45
C LEU A 164 -26.74 -5.74 -15.27
N ILE A 165 -26.49 -4.43 -15.45
CA ILE A 165 -26.74 -3.43 -14.39
C ILE A 165 -28.24 -3.25 -14.17
N GLU A 166 -29.01 -3.09 -15.24
CA GLU A 166 -30.47 -2.92 -15.19
C GLU A 166 -31.20 -4.18 -14.69
N GLY A 167 -30.58 -5.35 -14.78
CA GLY A 167 -31.12 -6.61 -14.27
C GLY A 167 -30.78 -6.92 -12.81
N LEU A 168 -30.08 -6.04 -12.10
CA LEU A 168 -29.84 -6.22 -10.67
C LEU A 168 -31.16 -6.16 -9.89
N ASP A 169 -31.30 -6.99 -8.87
CA ASP A 169 -32.38 -6.85 -7.90
C ASP A 169 -32.09 -5.63 -7.03
N PHE A 170 -33.10 -4.85 -6.67
CA PHE A 170 -32.95 -3.61 -5.91
C PHE A 170 -34.01 -3.51 -4.82
N PRO A 171 -33.62 -3.38 -3.53
CA PRO A 171 -34.58 -3.14 -2.47
C PRO A 171 -34.97 -1.65 -2.50
N LEU A 172 -36.24 -1.38 -2.76
CA LEU A 172 -36.82 -0.04 -2.85
C LEU A 172 -37.59 0.27 -1.56
N PRO A 173 -37.07 1.15 -0.68
CA PRO A 173 -37.80 1.74 0.45
C PRO A 173 -38.69 2.91 0.01
N PRO A 174 -39.55 3.42 0.91
CA PRO A 174 -40.16 4.74 0.78
C PRO A 174 -39.10 5.84 0.55
N LEU A 175 -39.42 6.91 -0.18
CA LEU A 175 -38.43 7.91 -0.63
C LEU A 175 -37.80 8.66 0.56
N ILE A 176 -38.59 8.89 1.62
CA ILE A 176 -38.11 9.53 2.84
C ILE A 176 -37.13 8.59 3.56
N GLU A 177 -37.46 7.30 3.63
CA GLU A 177 -36.56 6.28 4.18
C GLU A 177 -35.25 6.16 3.40
N GLN A 178 -35.28 6.20 2.06
CA GLN A 178 -34.05 6.22 1.24
C GLN A 178 -33.10 7.36 1.64
N LYS A 179 -33.65 8.55 1.90
CA LYS A 179 -32.87 9.71 2.38
C LYS A 179 -32.29 9.44 3.77
N ARG A 180 -33.09 8.93 4.71
CA ARG A 180 -32.61 8.58 6.07
C ARG A 180 -31.50 7.54 6.03
N ILE A 181 -31.63 6.52 5.18
CA ILE A 181 -30.59 5.50 4.96
C ILE A 181 -29.33 6.15 4.40
N ALA A 182 -29.46 6.94 3.32
CA ALA A 182 -28.32 7.63 2.71
C ALA A 182 -27.57 8.51 3.73
N ASP A 183 -28.28 9.34 4.50
CA ASP A 183 -27.71 10.22 5.52
C ASP A 183 -27.04 9.43 6.66
N LYS A 184 -27.60 8.26 7.04
CA LYS A 184 -27.01 7.42 8.08
C LYS A 184 -25.77 6.67 7.58
N VAL A 185 -25.82 6.13 6.37
CA VAL A 185 -24.67 5.48 5.72
C VAL A 185 -23.55 6.50 5.55
N GLU A 186 -23.82 7.69 5.01
CA GLU A 186 -22.83 8.75 4.85
C GLU A 186 -22.15 9.10 6.17
N ARG A 187 -22.93 9.34 7.24
CA ARG A 187 -22.38 9.62 8.57
C ARG A 187 -21.50 8.49 9.11
N LEU A 188 -21.87 7.22 8.88
CA LEU A 188 -21.09 6.08 9.35
C LEU A 188 -19.82 5.85 8.52
N LEU A 189 -19.89 6.05 7.20
CA LEU A 189 -18.73 5.95 6.32
C LEU A 189 -17.74 7.09 6.57
N ASN A 190 -18.23 8.32 6.81
CA ASN A 190 -17.36 9.44 7.18
C ASN A 190 -16.57 9.15 8.47
N LYS A 191 -17.19 8.52 9.48
CA LYS A 191 -16.47 8.08 10.70
C LYS A 191 -15.41 7.02 10.40
N ILE A 192 -15.64 6.14 9.43
CA ILE A 192 -14.63 5.17 8.99
C ILE A 192 -13.47 5.89 8.31
N ASP A 193 -13.74 6.85 7.45
CA ASP A 193 -12.72 7.62 6.75
C ASP A 193 -11.90 8.49 7.72
N GLU A 194 -12.54 9.12 8.72
CA GLU A 194 -11.87 9.80 9.84
C GLU A 194 -10.96 8.84 10.62
N ALA A 195 -11.46 7.64 10.94
CA ALA A 195 -10.65 6.62 11.63
C ALA A 195 -9.45 6.17 10.78
N LYS A 196 -9.62 6.00 9.46
CA LYS A 196 -8.50 5.70 8.54
C LYS A 196 -7.45 6.81 8.57
N GLN A 197 -7.88 8.06 8.51
CA GLN A 197 -6.98 9.21 8.58
C GLN A 197 -6.20 9.24 9.89
N LEU A 198 -6.87 9.07 11.04
CA LEU A 198 -6.21 9.04 12.36
C LEU A 198 -5.20 7.88 12.48
N ILE A 199 -5.50 6.72 11.89
CA ILE A 199 -4.57 5.58 11.83
C ILE A 199 -3.33 5.94 11.00
N ASP A 200 -3.51 6.58 9.85
CA ASP A 200 -2.39 6.96 8.98
C ASP A 200 -1.53 8.06 9.61
N GLU A 201 -2.13 9.05 10.27
CA GLU A 201 -1.42 10.06 11.08
C GLU A 201 -0.63 9.41 12.22
N ALA A 202 -1.20 8.40 12.90
CA ALA A 202 -0.51 7.66 13.94
C ALA A 202 0.71 6.88 13.40
N LYS A 203 0.61 6.29 12.19
CA LYS A 203 1.75 5.63 11.52
C LYS A 203 2.87 6.61 11.18
N GLU A 204 2.53 7.78 10.64
CA GLU A 204 3.54 8.81 10.34
C GLU A 204 4.24 9.29 11.63
N SER A 205 3.47 9.50 12.69
CA SER A 205 3.99 9.87 14.00
C SER A 205 4.92 8.79 14.58
N PHE A 206 4.61 7.51 14.38
CA PHE A 206 5.49 6.40 14.77
C PHE A 206 6.84 6.45 14.06
N GLU A 207 6.87 6.66 12.74
CA GLU A 207 8.14 6.76 12.00
C GLU A 207 9.00 7.93 12.49
N LEU A 208 8.37 9.08 12.80
CA LEU A 208 9.06 10.22 13.38
C LEU A 208 9.63 9.93 14.78
N ARG A 209 8.85 9.27 15.65
CA ARG A 209 9.32 8.88 16.99
C ARG A 209 10.47 7.87 16.91
N ARG A 210 10.38 6.90 16.01
CA ARG A 210 11.44 5.91 15.77
C ARG A 210 12.73 6.58 15.31
N ALA A 211 12.65 7.54 14.39
CA ALA A 211 13.80 8.35 13.97
C ALA A 211 14.39 9.14 15.13
N ALA A 212 13.56 9.75 15.99
CA ALA A 212 14.01 10.48 17.17
C ALA A 212 14.67 9.57 18.24
N ILE A 213 14.15 8.35 18.44
CA ILE A 213 14.74 7.35 19.32
C ILE A 213 16.15 6.96 18.83
N LEU A 214 16.29 6.71 17.53
CA LEU A 214 17.60 6.41 16.93
C LEU A 214 18.56 7.59 17.04
N ASP A 215 18.10 8.82 16.79
CA ASP A 215 18.92 10.03 16.93
C ASP A 215 19.41 10.20 18.37
N LYS A 216 18.54 10.06 19.38
CA LYS A 216 18.95 10.07 20.79
C LYS A 216 19.94 8.96 21.13
N ALA A 217 19.75 7.76 20.57
CA ALA A 217 20.67 6.65 20.78
C ALA A 217 22.06 6.99 20.25
N PHE A 218 22.15 7.47 19.01
CA PHE A 218 23.43 7.71 18.33
C PHE A 218 24.05 9.10 18.57
N ARG A 219 23.37 9.98 19.32
CA ARG A 219 23.99 11.13 20.01
C ARG A 219 24.58 10.77 21.38
N GLY A 220 24.35 9.54 21.82
CA GLY A 220 24.78 9.03 23.12
C GLY A 220 23.86 9.44 24.28
N GLU A 221 22.72 10.09 24.03
CA GLU A 221 21.81 10.54 25.09
C GLU A 221 21.20 9.36 25.86
N LEU A 222 20.90 8.25 25.17
CA LEU A 222 20.30 7.08 25.83
C LEU A 222 21.24 6.39 26.84
N THR A 223 22.55 6.52 26.68
CA THR A 223 23.55 5.86 27.54
C THR A 223 24.36 6.83 28.39
N ARG A 224 23.94 8.10 28.50
CA ARG A 224 24.63 9.11 29.30
C ARG A 224 24.83 8.70 30.76
N GLU A 225 23.75 8.37 31.47
CA GLU A 225 23.80 7.93 32.89
C GLU A 225 24.69 6.70 33.05
N TRP A 226 24.54 5.72 32.15
CA TRP A 226 25.38 4.53 32.15
C TRP A 226 26.87 4.87 32.00
N ARG A 227 27.24 5.83 31.14
CA ARG A 227 28.64 6.29 31.01
C ARG A 227 29.14 6.99 32.28
N GLU A 228 28.29 7.76 32.96
CA GLU A 228 28.63 8.43 34.22
C GLU A 228 28.92 7.41 35.34
N GLU A 229 28.21 6.27 35.35
CA GLU A 229 28.42 5.18 36.30
C GLU A 229 29.58 4.23 35.94
N ASN A 230 30.02 4.24 34.68
CA ASN A 230 31.04 3.34 34.15
C ASN A 230 32.26 4.12 33.64
N LEU A 231 33.06 4.68 34.56
CA LEU A 231 34.21 5.53 34.22
C LEU A 231 35.47 4.75 33.79
N ASN A 232 35.56 3.46 34.14
CA ASN A 232 36.72 2.60 33.84
C ASN A 232 36.56 1.88 32.48
N LEU A 233 36.22 2.63 31.43
CA LEU A 233 36.03 2.06 30.09
C LEU A 233 37.35 1.91 29.32
N GLU A 234 37.36 0.93 28.41
CA GLU A 234 38.42 0.75 27.43
C GLU A 234 38.66 2.04 26.63
N THR A 235 39.91 2.53 26.63
CA THR A 235 40.28 3.73 25.87
C THR A 235 40.06 3.53 24.37
N ALA A 236 39.86 4.62 23.63
CA ALA A 236 39.70 4.56 22.18
C ALA A 236 40.90 3.89 21.48
N ALA A 237 42.13 4.18 21.92
CA ALA A 237 43.33 3.55 21.36
C ALA A 237 43.35 2.03 21.58
N THR A 238 43.03 1.58 22.80
CA THR A 238 42.93 0.15 23.12
C THR A 238 41.84 -0.54 22.29
N ARG A 239 40.68 0.11 22.17
CA ARG A 239 39.55 -0.37 21.34
C ARG A 239 39.95 -0.52 19.87
N LEU A 240 40.61 0.47 19.30
CA LEU A 240 41.05 0.44 17.91
C LEU A 240 42.02 -0.73 17.65
N GLU A 241 42.99 -0.93 18.56
CA GLU A 241 43.95 -2.02 18.46
C GLU A 241 43.26 -3.39 18.61
N ARG A 242 42.27 -3.52 19.51
CA ARG A 242 41.48 -4.74 19.64
C ARG A 242 40.69 -5.06 18.37
N ILE A 243 40.03 -4.06 17.77
CA ILE A 243 39.33 -4.20 16.49
C ILE A 243 40.30 -4.65 15.39
N LYS A 244 41.48 -4.03 15.31
CA LYS A 244 42.55 -4.41 14.37
C LYS A 244 42.96 -5.88 14.56
N GLN A 245 43.25 -6.30 15.78
CA GLN A 245 43.67 -7.67 16.08
C GLN A 245 42.62 -8.70 15.66
N ILE A 246 41.35 -8.46 15.98
CA ILE A 246 40.26 -9.37 15.58
C ILE A 246 40.15 -9.43 14.05
N ARG A 247 40.28 -8.30 13.34
CA ARG A 247 40.29 -8.29 11.86
C ARG A 247 41.46 -9.08 11.28
N TYR A 248 42.64 -8.95 11.86
CA TYR A 248 43.85 -9.66 11.46
C TYR A 248 43.73 -11.18 11.62
N GLN A 249 43.03 -11.65 12.66
CA GLN A 249 42.82 -13.07 12.92
C GLN A 249 41.83 -13.71 11.93
N ILE A 250 40.94 -12.93 11.34
CA ILE A 250 39.91 -13.43 10.39
C ILE A 250 40.49 -13.65 8.98
N VAL A 251 41.51 -12.87 8.59
CA VAL A 251 42.09 -12.97 7.24
C VAL A 251 43.24 -13.99 7.20
N GLU A 252 43.33 -14.72 6.10
CA GLU A 252 44.34 -15.78 5.94
C GLU A 252 45.55 -15.30 5.13
N THR A 253 45.33 -14.45 4.12
CA THR A 253 46.41 -14.08 3.18
C THR A 253 47.31 -12.97 3.72
N LYS A 254 48.61 -13.03 3.39
CA LYS A 254 49.57 -11.97 3.74
C LYS A 254 49.18 -10.60 3.15
N ARG A 255 48.58 -10.60 1.96
CA ARG A 255 48.12 -9.39 1.28
C ARG A 255 47.02 -8.69 2.07
N GLU A 256 45.96 -9.42 2.44
CA GLU A 256 44.85 -8.85 3.23
C GLU A 256 45.33 -8.33 4.59
N LYS A 257 46.27 -9.05 5.24
CA LYS A 257 46.89 -8.59 6.49
C LYS A 257 47.63 -7.27 6.31
N SER A 258 48.36 -7.10 5.21
CA SER A 258 49.06 -5.84 4.89
C SER A 258 48.07 -4.70 4.62
N GLU A 259 46.99 -4.97 3.89
CA GLU A 259 45.95 -3.98 3.59
C GLU A 259 45.23 -3.52 4.88
N ILE A 260 44.96 -4.43 5.82
CA ILE A 260 44.42 -4.09 7.15
C ILE A 260 45.46 -3.27 7.95
N ALA A 261 46.73 -3.65 7.94
CA ALA A 261 47.80 -2.89 8.61
C ALA A 261 47.77 -1.42 8.20
N GLU A 262 47.80 -1.20 6.88
CA GLU A 262 47.85 0.12 6.29
C GLU A 262 46.59 0.92 6.58
N MET A 263 45.42 0.28 6.52
CA MET A 263 44.13 0.91 6.83
C MET A 263 44.09 1.45 8.26
N PHE A 264 44.53 0.68 9.24
CA PHE A 264 44.50 1.09 10.66
C PHE A 264 45.65 2.05 10.99
N ASN A 265 46.83 1.90 10.39
CA ASN A 265 47.96 2.81 10.63
C ASN A 265 47.71 4.24 10.11
N LYS A 266 46.88 4.39 9.06
CA LYS A 266 46.47 5.70 8.53
C LYS A 266 45.31 6.32 9.31
N PHE A 267 44.69 5.59 10.23
CA PHE A 267 43.53 6.05 10.97
C PHE A 267 43.95 6.84 12.21
N ASN A 268 43.52 8.09 12.32
CA ASN A 268 43.76 8.92 13.49
C ASN A 268 42.60 8.76 14.49
N ALA A 269 42.86 8.06 15.60
CA ALA A 269 41.86 7.80 16.63
C ALA A 269 41.40 9.07 17.35
N GLU A 270 42.31 10.01 17.62
CA GLU A 270 42.01 11.23 18.38
C GLU A 270 41.12 12.19 17.59
N GLU A 271 41.37 12.32 16.28
CA GLU A 271 40.56 13.16 15.38
C GLU A 271 39.21 12.53 15.00
N SER A 272 39.05 11.22 15.20
CA SER A 272 37.85 10.46 14.82
C SER A 272 37.00 10.05 16.03
N MET A 273 37.18 10.73 17.16
CA MET A 273 36.48 10.47 18.39
C MET A 273 35.52 11.62 18.73
N ASP A 274 34.32 11.30 19.21
CA ASP A 274 33.39 12.31 19.70
C ASP A 274 33.55 12.61 21.20
N VAL A 275 32.70 13.50 21.70
CA VAL A 275 32.65 13.88 23.13
C VAL A 275 32.25 12.73 24.06
N ASN A 276 31.66 11.66 23.53
CA ASN A 276 31.28 10.46 24.29
C ASN A 276 32.40 9.40 24.31
N GLY A 277 33.52 9.64 23.60
CA GLY A 277 34.60 8.67 23.46
C GLY A 277 34.32 7.58 22.41
N TRP A 278 33.38 7.82 21.50
CA TRP A 278 33.00 6.88 20.45
C TRP A 278 33.89 7.06 19.22
N LEU A 279 34.38 5.96 18.66
CA LEU A 279 35.23 5.99 17.48
C LEU A 279 34.39 5.94 16.21
N TYR A 280 34.56 6.90 15.32
CA TYR A 280 33.89 6.94 14.02
C TYR A 280 34.69 6.12 13.01
N LEU A 281 34.32 4.85 12.85
CA LEU A 281 35.01 3.90 11.98
C LEU A 281 34.25 3.69 10.67
N LYS A 282 34.99 3.46 9.59
CA LYS A 282 34.41 2.98 8.33
C LYS A 282 33.96 1.53 8.47
N ALA A 283 32.85 1.17 7.81
CA ALA A 283 32.28 -0.16 7.87
C ALA A 283 33.30 -1.27 7.50
N ASN A 284 34.18 -1.03 6.53
CA ASN A 284 35.23 -2.00 6.16
C ASN A 284 36.30 -2.26 7.25
N MET A 285 36.42 -1.38 8.25
CA MET A 285 37.34 -1.55 9.37
C MET A 285 36.82 -2.62 10.34
N PHE A 286 35.51 -2.71 10.57
CA PHE A 286 34.93 -3.67 11.53
C PHE A 286 34.02 -4.72 10.88
N CYS A 287 33.73 -4.64 9.59
CA CYS A 287 33.09 -5.71 8.83
C CYS A 287 34.12 -6.40 7.94
N TYR A 288 34.25 -7.72 8.07
CA TYR A 288 35.23 -8.47 7.29
C TYR A 288 34.72 -8.90 5.93
N ASN A 289 33.40 -8.78 5.69
CA ASN A 289 32.82 -9.12 4.41
C ASN A 289 31.66 -8.18 4.06
N ILE A 290 31.95 -7.23 3.14
CA ILE A 290 30.96 -6.35 2.53
C ILE A 290 30.97 -6.57 1.02
N SER A 291 29.92 -7.23 0.52
CA SER A 291 29.74 -7.52 -0.91
C SER A 291 28.26 -7.60 -1.27
N CYS A 292 27.95 -7.41 -2.54
CA CYS A 292 26.63 -7.69 -3.10
C CYS A 292 26.58 -9.09 -3.73
N GLY A 293 25.38 -9.53 -4.07
CA GLY A 293 25.16 -10.80 -4.74
C GLY A 293 25.17 -10.72 -6.26
N SER A 294 24.67 -11.79 -6.89
CA SER A 294 24.43 -11.87 -8.33
C SER A 294 23.19 -12.72 -8.60
N THR A 295 22.55 -12.53 -9.75
CA THR A 295 21.30 -13.23 -10.10
C THR A 295 21.55 -14.33 -11.12
N PRO A 296 21.32 -15.61 -10.79
CA PRO A 296 21.42 -16.71 -11.74
C PRO A 296 20.07 -16.90 -12.43
N SER A 297 19.69 -16.01 -13.34
CA SER A 297 18.30 -15.94 -13.86
C SER A 297 17.73 -17.24 -14.45
N LYS A 298 18.59 -18.17 -14.90
CA LYS A 298 18.18 -19.48 -15.45
C LYS A 298 17.95 -20.55 -14.39
N ASP A 299 18.47 -20.34 -13.18
CA ASP A 299 18.56 -21.33 -12.11
C ASP A 299 17.66 -20.96 -10.91
N ILE A 300 16.74 -20.00 -11.08
CA ILE A 300 15.79 -19.57 -10.03
C ILE A 300 14.44 -20.26 -10.25
N SER A 301 13.90 -20.84 -9.19
CA SER A 301 12.60 -21.51 -9.17
C SER A 301 11.76 -21.08 -7.96
N GLU A 302 10.46 -21.39 -7.98
CA GLU A 302 9.54 -21.16 -6.85
C GLU A 302 9.64 -22.26 -5.77
N GLU A 303 10.26 -23.39 -6.10
CA GLU A 303 10.53 -24.51 -5.21
C GLU A 303 12.00 -24.92 -5.31
N GLY A 304 12.66 -25.26 -4.20
CA GLY A 304 14.05 -25.71 -4.23
C GLY A 304 14.69 -25.79 -2.84
N GLU A 305 16.01 -26.01 -2.82
CA GLU A 305 16.76 -26.30 -1.60
C GLU A 305 17.29 -25.06 -0.90
N ILE A 306 17.86 -24.11 -1.66
CA ILE A 306 18.57 -22.96 -1.09
C ILE A 306 17.77 -21.68 -1.33
N PRO A 307 17.33 -20.98 -0.26
CA PRO A 307 16.64 -19.70 -0.38
C PRO A 307 17.47 -18.63 -1.11
N PHE A 308 16.80 -17.89 -2.00
CA PHE A 308 17.38 -16.79 -2.76
C PHE A 308 16.63 -15.48 -2.50
N LEU A 309 17.28 -14.56 -1.80
CA LEU A 309 16.72 -13.28 -1.37
C LEU A 309 16.78 -12.21 -2.45
N LYS A 310 15.66 -11.51 -2.60
CA LYS A 310 15.52 -10.27 -3.36
C LYS A 310 15.00 -9.15 -2.46
N VAL A 311 15.12 -7.91 -2.93
CA VAL A 311 14.74 -6.70 -2.16
C VAL A 311 13.28 -6.69 -1.71
N TYR A 312 12.38 -7.35 -2.44
CA TYR A 312 10.97 -7.45 -2.07
C TYR A 312 10.72 -8.40 -0.88
N ASN A 313 11.67 -9.26 -0.53
CA ASN A 313 11.60 -10.11 0.67
C ASN A 313 12.00 -9.34 1.94
N ILE A 314 12.43 -8.08 1.81
CA ILE A 314 12.70 -7.20 2.95
C ILE A 314 11.48 -6.27 3.11
N ILE A 315 10.69 -6.54 4.14
CA ILE A 315 9.45 -5.82 4.46
C ILE A 315 9.56 -5.34 5.90
N ASN A 316 9.30 -4.04 6.13
CA ASN A 316 9.37 -3.42 7.47
C ASN A 316 10.67 -3.75 8.22
N ASN A 317 11.81 -3.74 7.51
CA ASN A 317 13.14 -4.05 8.02
C ASN A 317 13.28 -5.45 8.67
N LYS A 318 12.44 -6.41 8.25
CA LYS A 318 12.48 -7.83 8.62
C LYS A 318 12.49 -8.70 7.35
N ILE A 319 13.01 -9.93 7.47
CA ILE A 319 12.98 -10.91 6.38
C ILE A 319 11.59 -11.55 6.32
N ALA A 320 10.89 -11.36 5.20
CA ALA A 320 9.62 -11.97 4.87
C ALA A 320 9.79 -12.89 3.67
N PHE A 321 10.55 -13.99 3.83
CA PHE A 321 10.89 -14.89 2.73
C PHE A 321 9.67 -15.63 2.15
N SER A 322 8.64 -15.87 2.97
CA SER A 322 7.35 -16.44 2.53
C SER A 322 6.62 -15.59 1.49
N TYR A 323 6.93 -14.28 1.41
CA TYR A 323 6.39 -13.42 0.36
C TYR A 323 7.20 -13.60 -0.93
N LYS A 324 6.64 -14.33 -1.90
CA LYS A 324 7.28 -14.67 -3.19
C LYS A 324 8.62 -15.41 -2.98
N PRO A 325 8.60 -16.61 -2.39
CA PRO A 325 9.81 -17.36 -2.13
C PRO A 325 10.48 -17.75 -3.45
N GLN A 326 11.80 -17.68 -3.47
CA GLN A 326 12.60 -18.09 -4.62
C GLN A 326 13.77 -18.92 -4.13
N TYR A 327 14.11 -19.95 -4.89
CA TYR A 327 15.16 -20.90 -4.55
C TYR A 327 16.14 -21.05 -5.70
N ILE A 328 17.32 -21.58 -5.36
CA ILE A 328 18.33 -21.99 -6.33
C ILE A 328 18.84 -23.41 -6.00
N PRO A 329 19.38 -24.15 -6.99
CA PRO A 329 20.06 -25.41 -6.75
C PRO A 329 21.31 -25.27 -5.88
N LYS A 330 21.60 -26.28 -5.07
CA LYS A 330 22.81 -26.35 -4.24
C LYS A 330 24.11 -26.23 -5.04
N GLU A 331 24.14 -26.77 -6.26
CA GLU A 331 25.29 -26.65 -7.16
C GLU A 331 25.62 -25.17 -7.47
N VAL A 332 24.61 -24.35 -7.75
CA VAL A 332 24.77 -22.92 -8.06
C VAL A 332 25.21 -22.15 -6.83
N HIS A 333 24.65 -22.50 -5.67
CA HIS A 333 25.02 -21.96 -4.35
C HIS A 333 26.51 -22.21 -4.00
N GLU A 334 27.03 -23.42 -4.26
CA GLU A 334 28.43 -23.77 -3.95
C GLU A 334 29.44 -23.30 -5.01
N SER A 335 29.00 -23.12 -6.26
CA SER A 335 29.86 -22.72 -7.38
C SER A 335 29.77 -21.22 -7.68
N LYS A 336 28.89 -20.83 -8.62
CA LYS A 336 28.78 -19.48 -9.19
C LYS A 336 28.45 -18.42 -8.14
N LEU A 337 27.66 -18.77 -7.12
CA LEU A 337 27.17 -17.85 -6.10
C LEU A 337 27.88 -17.92 -4.75
N LYS A 338 29.03 -18.59 -4.68
CA LYS A 338 29.80 -18.72 -3.42
C LYS A 338 30.06 -17.38 -2.70
N LYS A 339 30.21 -16.27 -3.44
CA LYS A 339 30.45 -14.92 -2.88
C LYS A 339 29.20 -14.26 -2.32
N SER A 340 28.00 -14.68 -2.75
CA SER A 340 26.71 -14.10 -2.32
C SER A 340 26.05 -14.87 -1.17
N LYS A 341 26.74 -15.87 -0.59
CA LYS A 341 26.24 -16.65 0.55
C LYS A 341 25.99 -15.78 1.77
N LEU A 342 24.74 -15.74 2.20
CA LEU A 342 24.29 -15.17 3.46
C LEU A 342 24.28 -16.26 4.53
N LYS A 343 24.50 -15.86 5.77
CA LYS A 343 24.43 -16.69 6.97
C LYS A 343 23.52 -16.03 8.00
N SER A 344 23.02 -16.80 8.95
CA SER A 344 22.37 -16.27 10.16
C SER A 344 23.19 -15.12 10.75
N ASN A 345 22.51 -14.06 11.21
CA ASN A 345 23.11 -12.85 11.80
C ASN A 345 23.91 -11.96 10.83
N ASP A 346 23.86 -12.21 9.52
CA ASP A 346 24.28 -11.20 8.55
C ASP A 346 23.31 -10.02 8.57
N VAL A 347 23.83 -8.80 8.51
CA VAL A 347 23.00 -7.60 8.29
C VAL A 347 23.01 -7.30 6.81
N ILE A 348 21.84 -7.13 6.20
CA ILE A 348 21.71 -6.83 4.78
C ILE A 348 21.02 -5.49 4.57
N MET A 349 21.32 -4.83 3.45
CA MET A 349 20.69 -3.58 3.05
C MET A 349 20.43 -3.55 1.54
N ASN A 350 19.30 -2.99 1.10
CA ASN A 350 19.10 -2.74 -0.33
C ASN A 350 19.96 -1.56 -0.81
N ILE A 351 20.57 -1.76 -1.97
CA ILE A 351 21.47 -0.78 -2.60
C ILE A 351 21.02 -0.33 -3.98
N VAL A 352 19.93 -0.90 -4.50
CA VAL A 352 19.35 -0.52 -5.80
C VAL A 352 17.85 -0.28 -5.65
N GLY A 353 17.39 0.81 -6.26
CA GLY A 353 15.98 1.16 -6.41
C GLY A 353 15.37 1.83 -5.17
N PRO A 354 14.50 2.84 -5.36
CA PRO A 354 13.74 3.42 -4.27
C PRO A 354 12.62 2.46 -3.79
N PRO A 355 12.26 2.46 -2.50
CA PRO A 355 12.96 3.15 -1.42
C PRO A 355 14.27 2.42 -1.04
N LEU A 356 15.34 3.19 -0.87
CA LEU A 356 16.54 2.75 -0.14
C LEU A 356 16.22 2.65 1.37
N LYS A 357 17.13 2.09 2.17
CA LYS A 357 17.01 1.88 3.64
C LYS A 357 16.18 0.66 4.07
N LYS A 358 15.95 -0.31 3.18
CA LYS A 358 15.47 -1.64 3.57
C LYS A 358 16.62 -2.44 4.16
N ILE A 359 16.61 -2.61 5.48
CA ILE A 359 17.71 -3.21 6.24
C ILE A 359 17.14 -4.37 7.06
N ALA A 360 17.80 -5.51 7.10
CA ALA A 360 17.33 -6.65 7.88
C ALA A 360 18.50 -7.49 8.42
N ILE A 361 18.25 -8.20 9.52
CA ILE A 361 19.13 -9.25 10.01
C ILE A 361 18.62 -10.58 9.45
N ILE A 362 19.52 -11.43 8.96
CA ILE A 362 19.16 -12.79 8.54
C ILE A 362 18.79 -13.62 9.79
N PRO A 363 17.56 -14.14 9.90
CA PRO A 363 17.11 -14.90 11.06
C PRO A 363 17.91 -16.20 11.26
N GLU A 364 17.94 -16.69 12.49
CA GLU A 364 18.67 -17.91 12.86
C GLU A 364 18.13 -19.17 12.20
N GLU A 365 16.84 -19.18 11.82
CA GLU A 365 16.22 -20.31 11.11
C GLU A 365 16.83 -20.56 9.71
N TYR A 366 17.53 -19.58 9.14
CA TYR A 366 18.21 -19.70 7.85
C TYR A 366 19.70 -19.97 8.02
N ASN A 367 20.10 -21.23 7.84
CA ASN A 367 21.51 -21.66 7.89
C ASN A 367 22.36 -20.95 6.81
N GLU A 368 22.02 -21.12 5.53
CA GLU A 368 22.63 -20.41 4.41
C GLU A 368 21.57 -20.00 3.38
N MET A 369 21.75 -18.81 2.79
CA MET A 369 20.94 -18.30 1.67
C MET A 369 21.85 -17.68 0.62
N ASN A 370 21.33 -17.29 -0.53
CA ASN A 370 21.99 -16.35 -1.43
C ASN A 370 21.16 -15.08 -1.58
N MET A 371 21.80 -14.02 -2.06
CA MET A 371 21.14 -12.75 -2.38
C MET A 371 21.43 -12.31 -3.80
N ASN A 372 20.57 -11.45 -4.33
CA ASN A 372 20.78 -10.79 -5.61
C ASN A 372 21.76 -9.61 -5.54
N GLN A 373 22.03 -8.99 -6.69
CA GLN A 373 22.95 -7.83 -6.82
C GLN A 373 22.43 -6.53 -6.20
N ALA A 374 21.14 -6.46 -5.88
CA ALA A 374 20.50 -5.28 -5.30
C ALA A 374 20.57 -5.25 -3.77
N ILE A 375 21.17 -6.28 -3.15
CA ILE A 375 21.37 -6.39 -1.72
C ILE A 375 22.88 -6.41 -1.45
N VAL A 376 23.31 -5.65 -0.45
CA VAL A 376 24.66 -5.74 0.13
C VAL A 376 24.57 -6.41 1.49
N ARG A 377 25.53 -7.28 1.80
CA ARG A 377 25.74 -7.87 3.12
C ARG A 377 26.78 -7.07 3.90
N PHE A 378 26.58 -6.96 5.20
CA PHE A 378 27.57 -6.58 6.21
C PHE A 378 27.72 -7.71 7.22
N ARG A 379 28.96 -8.19 7.38
CA ARG A 379 29.29 -9.19 8.40
C ARG A 379 30.28 -8.59 9.41
N PRO A 380 29.82 -8.19 10.61
CA PRO A 380 30.67 -7.57 11.62
C PRO A 380 31.63 -8.60 12.24
N ILE A 381 32.74 -8.12 12.77
CA ILE A 381 33.61 -8.90 13.66
C ILE A 381 32.98 -9.07 15.05
N LYS A 382 33.51 -9.99 15.85
CA LYS A 382 33.10 -10.25 17.25
C LYS A 382 33.51 -9.14 18.25
N TYR A 383 33.36 -7.89 17.83
CA TYR A 383 33.44 -6.67 18.65
C TYR A 383 32.27 -5.72 18.35
N VAL A 384 31.59 -5.88 17.20
CA VAL A 384 30.42 -5.08 16.85
C VAL A 384 29.21 -6.00 16.86
N LEU A 385 28.23 -5.70 17.73
CA LEU A 385 27.01 -6.49 17.81
C LEU A 385 26.22 -6.38 16.50
N THR A 386 25.70 -7.50 16.00
CA THR A 386 24.86 -7.53 14.79
C THR A 386 23.67 -6.59 14.91
N LYS A 387 22.98 -6.58 16.06
CA LYS A 387 21.86 -5.68 16.34
C LYS A 387 22.28 -4.21 16.40
N TYR A 388 23.45 -3.91 16.96
CA TYR A 388 23.98 -2.55 16.98
C TYR A 388 24.24 -2.04 15.55
N LEU A 389 24.92 -2.85 14.72
CA LEU A 389 25.13 -2.54 13.29
C LEU A 389 23.81 -2.36 12.53
N TYR A 390 22.81 -3.19 12.81
CA TYR A 390 21.47 -3.08 12.25
C TYR A 390 20.80 -1.73 12.56
N TYR A 391 20.95 -1.23 13.79
CA TYR A 391 20.43 0.09 14.15
C TYR A 391 21.29 1.24 13.59
N CYS A 392 22.62 1.10 13.54
CA CYS A 392 23.48 2.09 12.89
C CYS A 392 23.09 2.31 11.42
N LEU A 393 22.82 1.23 10.68
CA LEU A 393 22.41 1.35 9.28
C LEU A 393 21.04 2.01 9.11
N GLN A 394 20.16 1.91 10.11
CA GLN A 394 18.84 2.56 10.09
C GLN A 394 18.89 4.02 10.52
N TYR A 395 19.93 4.42 11.24
CA TYR A 395 20.15 5.81 11.61
C TYR A 395 20.40 6.67 10.38
N GLU A 396 19.66 7.78 10.27
CA GLU A 396 19.64 8.59 9.06
C GLU A 396 21.00 9.20 8.73
N GLU A 397 21.73 9.69 9.75
CA GLU A 397 23.05 10.30 9.53
C GLU A 397 24.04 9.35 8.87
N THR A 398 23.99 8.06 9.22
CA THR A 398 24.91 7.05 8.69
C THR A 398 24.82 6.92 7.16
N LEU A 399 23.63 7.10 6.59
CA LEU A 399 23.40 7.00 5.14
C LEU A 399 23.26 8.37 4.46
N ARG A 400 23.21 9.47 5.20
CA ARG A 400 22.88 10.81 4.70
C ARG A 400 23.77 11.23 3.55
N GLU A 401 25.09 11.18 3.73
CA GLU A 401 26.06 11.59 2.72
C GLU A 401 25.93 10.76 1.43
N VAL A 402 25.84 9.44 1.58
CA VAL A 402 25.76 8.50 0.46
C VAL A 402 24.46 8.69 -0.31
N ILE A 403 23.32 8.84 0.39
CA ILE A 403 22.03 9.06 -0.26
C ILE A 403 22.00 10.43 -0.96
N ASN A 404 22.51 11.49 -0.34
CA ASN A 404 22.53 12.82 -0.94
C ASN A 404 23.41 12.87 -2.20
N ALA A 405 24.55 12.15 -2.20
CA ALA A 405 25.39 12.01 -3.39
C ALA A 405 24.66 11.30 -4.56
N THR A 406 23.70 10.43 -4.28
CA THR A 406 22.93 9.71 -5.32
C THR A 406 21.74 10.50 -5.86
N LYS A 407 21.16 11.42 -5.09
CA LYS A 407 19.98 12.21 -5.48
C LYS A 407 20.23 13.20 -6.63
N GLY A 408 21.48 13.55 -6.91
CA GLY A 408 21.86 14.52 -7.96
C GLY A 408 21.83 13.99 -9.40
N VAL A 409 21.64 12.68 -9.61
CA VAL A 409 21.65 12.05 -10.94
C VAL A 409 20.25 11.52 -11.27
N VAL A 410 19.63 12.07 -12.32
CA VAL A 410 18.27 11.69 -12.75
C VAL A 410 18.19 10.16 -12.94
N GLY A 411 17.36 9.52 -12.11
CA GLY A 411 17.03 8.09 -12.24
C GLY A 411 17.95 7.09 -11.50
N GLN A 412 18.96 7.53 -10.73
CA GLN A 412 19.84 6.61 -9.97
C GLN A 412 19.82 6.84 -8.46
N SER A 413 18.94 6.15 -7.73
CA SER A 413 19.02 6.02 -6.27
C SER A 413 19.75 4.74 -5.88
N ASN A 414 21.01 4.58 -6.31
CA ASN A 414 21.79 3.35 -6.10
C ASN A 414 23.04 3.61 -5.25
N ILE A 415 23.28 2.76 -4.26
CA ILE A 415 24.47 2.76 -3.42
C ILE A 415 25.48 1.75 -3.97
N SER A 416 26.72 2.15 -4.22
CA SER A 416 27.77 1.21 -4.61
C SER A 416 28.26 0.39 -3.41
N VAL A 417 28.84 -0.79 -3.67
CA VAL A 417 29.52 -1.58 -2.62
C VAL A 417 30.70 -0.79 -2.03
N SER A 418 31.37 0.05 -2.82
CA SER A 418 32.44 0.92 -2.33
C SER A 418 31.92 1.97 -1.34
N GLN A 419 30.79 2.62 -1.64
CA GLN A 419 30.13 3.53 -0.69
C GLN A 419 29.69 2.77 0.56
N SER A 420 29.13 1.56 0.43
CA SER A 420 28.74 0.71 1.56
C SER A 420 29.93 0.39 2.48
N ARG A 421 31.12 0.15 1.92
CA ARG A 421 32.36 -0.09 2.67
C ARG A 421 32.88 1.13 3.42
N ASN A 422 32.57 2.33 2.92
CA ASN A 422 33.06 3.59 3.46
C ASN A 422 32.05 4.29 4.37
N LEU A 423 30.88 3.69 4.65
CA LEU A 423 29.94 4.21 5.63
C LEU A 423 30.62 4.36 6.99
N VAL A 424 30.51 5.54 7.59
CA VAL A 424 31.11 5.86 8.88
C VAL A 424 30.06 5.68 9.97
N MET A 425 30.43 4.96 11.04
CA MET A 425 29.53 4.65 12.15
C MET A 425 30.24 4.87 13.49
N PRO A 426 29.52 5.32 14.53
CA PRO A 426 30.07 5.40 15.88
C PRO A 426 30.24 3.99 16.46
N ILE A 427 31.42 3.69 16.99
CA ILE A 427 31.78 2.41 17.60
C ILE A 427 32.22 2.65 19.05
N PRO A 428 31.27 2.53 20.00
CA PRO A 428 31.57 2.56 21.42
C PRO A 428 32.12 1.21 21.90
N SER A 429 32.38 1.10 23.21
CA SER A 429 32.75 -0.16 23.85
C SER A 429 31.68 -1.23 23.63
N ILE A 430 32.06 -2.51 23.64
CA ILE A 430 31.11 -3.61 23.45
C ILE A 430 30.04 -3.61 24.56
N GLU A 431 30.41 -3.22 25.78
CA GLU A 431 29.51 -3.07 26.91
C GLU A 431 28.46 -2.00 26.63
N GLU A 432 28.86 -0.82 26.14
CA GLU A 432 27.93 0.25 25.80
C GLU A 432 27.04 -0.13 24.60
N GLN A 433 27.58 -0.82 23.59
CA GLN A 433 26.78 -1.32 22.47
C GLN A 433 25.61 -2.20 22.96
N ASN A 434 25.85 -3.05 23.96
CA ASN A 434 24.78 -3.87 24.55
C ASN A 434 23.71 -3.01 25.22
N VAL A 435 24.10 -1.97 25.97
CA VAL A 435 23.14 -1.06 26.62
C VAL A 435 22.34 -0.28 25.60
N ILE A 436 22.99 0.24 24.55
CA ILE A 436 22.31 0.94 23.45
C ILE A 436 21.28 0.02 22.80
N VAL A 437 21.68 -1.22 22.44
CA VAL A 437 20.78 -2.20 21.83
C VAL A 437 19.62 -2.51 22.76
N SER A 438 19.87 -2.79 24.04
CA SER A 438 18.81 -3.10 25.01
C SER A 438 17.80 -1.97 25.13
N LYS A 439 18.24 -0.71 25.25
CA LYS A 439 17.35 0.45 25.33
C LYS A 439 16.59 0.69 24.03
N LEU A 440 17.23 0.48 22.87
CA LEU A 440 16.60 0.59 21.57
C LEU A 440 15.51 -0.47 21.38
N GLU A 441 15.79 -1.73 21.74
CA GLU A 441 14.81 -2.81 21.64
C GLU A 441 13.60 -2.52 22.52
N GLU A 442 13.79 -2.15 23.79
CA GLU A 442 12.69 -1.79 24.69
C GLU A 442 11.81 -0.65 24.14
N LEU A 443 12.43 0.44 23.68
CA LEU A 443 11.70 1.60 23.18
C LEU A 443 10.98 1.33 21.85
N ILE A 444 11.62 0.60 20.93
CA ILE A 444 11.05 0.30 19.61
C ILE A 444 9.96 -0.77 19.73
N GLU A 445 10.13 -1.79 20.57
CA GLU A 445 9.13 -2.84 20.78
C GLU A 445 7.82 -2.26 21.32
N ARG A 446 7.90 -1.38 22.33
CA ARG A 446 6.74 -0.67 22.87
C ARG A 446 6.00 0.18 21.82
N GLU A 447 6.75 0.81 20.92
CA GLU A 447 6.18 1.56 19.80
C GLU A 447 5.53 0.61 18.77
N GLU A 448 6.17 -0.52 18.43
CA GLU A 448 5.62 -1.52 17.50
C GLU A 448 4.32 -2.13 18.03
N GLU A 449 4.22 -2.44 19.32
CA GLU A 449 2.99 -2.91 19.96
C GLU A 449 1.85 -1.91 19.81
N THR A 450 2.13 -0.63 20.07
CA THR A 450 1.15 0.45 19.93
C THR A 450 0.68 0.57 18.48
N LEU A 451 1.60 0.49 17.51
CA LEU A 451 1.27 0.56 16.09
C LEU A 451 0.40 -0.60 15.64
N ASN A 452 0.67 -1.82 16.11
CA ASN A 452 -0.09 -3.02 15.76
C ASN A 452 -1.54 -2.95 16.25
N LEU A 453 -1.79 -2.37 17.43
CA LEU A 453 -3.16 -2.15 17.93
C LEU A 453 -3.97 -1.19 17.04
N VAL A 454 -3.30 -0.22 16.41
CA VAL A 454 -3.91 0.83 15.59
C VAL A 454 -4.07 0.38 14.12
N SER A 455 -3.21 -0.51 13.63
CA SER A 455 -3.05 -0.78 12.19
C SER A 455 -3.96 -1.86 11.60
N ASP A 456 -5.04 -2.26 12.27
CA ASP A 456 -5.96 -3.29 11.77
C ASP A 456 -6.93 -2.76 10.69
N GLY A 457 -6.37 -2.37 9.54
CA GLY A 457 -7.12 -1.82 8.41
C GLY A 457 -8.13 -2.79 7.79
N LYS A 458 -7.97 -4.10 8.01
CA LYS A 458 -8.90 -5.11 7.53
C LYS A 458 -10.27 -4.99 8.20
N LYS A 459 -10.28 -4.67 9.50
CA LYS A 459 -11.53 -4.44 10.25
C LYS A 459 -12.36 -3.27 9.70
N LEU A 460 -11.70 -2.20 9.24
CA LEU A 460 -12.41 -1.03 8.72
C LEU A 460 -13.11 -1.30 7.39
N GLU A 461 -12.49 -2.10 6.51
CA GLU A 461 -13.13 -2.47 5.25
C GLU A 461 -14.28 -3.47 5.47
N GLU A 462 -14.11 -4.43 6.38
CA GLU A 462 -15.17 -5.33 6.81
C GLU A 462 -16.36 -4.57 7.43
N LEU A 463 -16.08 -3.54 8.25
CA LEU A 463 -17.11 -2.68 8.85
C LEU A 463 -17.87 -1.87 7.79
N LYS A 464 -17.17 -1.31 6.79
CA LYS A 464 -17.79 -0.61 5.66
C LYS A 464 -18.78 -1.53 4.91
N GLN A 465 -18.36 -2.75 4.59
CA GLN A 465 -19.25 -3.73 3.93
C GLN A 465 -20.42 -4.13 4.83
N SER A 466 -20.20 -4.28 6.14
CA SER A 466 -21.27 -4.58 7.09
C SER A 466 -22.32 -3.47 7.16
N ILE A 467 -21.90 -2.20 7.21
CA ILE A 467 -22.82 -1.04 7.23
C ILE A 467 -23.68 -1.02 5.97
N LEU A 468 -23.08 -1.18 4.79
CA LEU A 468 -23.80 -1.22 3.53
C LEU A 468 -24.78 -2.41 3.47
N SER A 469 -24.34 -3.60 3.89
CA SER A 469 -25.20 -4.77 3.94
C SER A 469 -26.43 -4.54 4.85
N LYS A 470 -26.24 -3.98 6.04
CA LYS A 470 -27.34 -3.64 6.97
C LYS A 470 -28.26 -2.55 6.40
N ALA A 471 -27.71 -1.59 5.67
CA ALA A 471 -28.49 -0.51 5.03
C ALA A 471 -29.54 -1.06 4.08
N PHE A 472 -29.15 -2.01 3.23
CA PHE A 472 -30.03 -2.55 2.19
C PHE A 472 -30.95 -3.66 2.67
N LYS A 473 -30.79 -4.12 3.92
CA LYS A 473 -31.70 -5.03 4.62
C LYS A 473 -32.71 -4.32 5.53
N GLY A 474 -32.63 -2.99 5.67
CA GLY A 474 -33.44 -2.25 6.63
C GLY A 474 -32.99 -2.42 8.10
N GLU A 475 -31.82 -3.01 8.34
CA GLU A 475 -31.27 -3.32 9.67
C GLU A 475 -30.53 -2.13 10.31
N LEU A 476 -30.52 -0.96 9.65
CA LEU A 476 -29.96 0.25 10.22
C LEU A 476 -30.89 0.93 11.23
N GLY A 477 -32.11 0.46 11.45
CA GLY A 477 -33.05 1.07 12.39
C GLY A 477 -33.47 2.48 11.95
N THR A 478 -33.57 2.71 10.65
CA THR A 478 -34.09 3.94 10.04
C THR A 478 -35.57 3.83 9.66
N ASN A 479 -36.06 2.61 9.45
CA ASN A 479 -37.39 2.34 8.92
C ASN A 479 -38.50 2.88 9.82
N ASP A 480 -39.45 3.57 9.21
CA ASP A 480 -40.72 3.98 9.82
C ASP A 480 -41.86 3.17 9.17
N PRO A 481 -42.45 2.18 9.87
CA PRO A 481 -43.53 1.36 9.34
C PRO A 481 -44.82 2.12 9.01
N THR A 482 -44.97 3.36 9.50
CA THR A 482 -46.17 4.18 9.24
C THR A 482 -46.11 4.90 7.88
N GLU A 483 -44.95 4.89 7.22
CA GLU A 483 -44.79 5.49 5.90
C GLU A 483 -45.47 4.69 4.80
N GLU A 484 -45.93 5.40 3.77
CA GLU A 484 -46.54 4.81 2.58
C GLU A 484 -45.62 3.77 1.94
N ASN A 485 -46.18 2.61 1.60
CA ASN A 485 -45.44 1.50 1.02
C ASN A 485 -44.78 1.91 -0.31
N ALA A 486 -43.52 1.49 -0.50
CA ALA A 486 -42.73 1.78 -1.69
C ALA A 486 -43.39 1.35 -3.02
N ILE A 487 -44.39 0.46 -2.98
CA ILE A 487 -45.20 0.10 -4.13
C ILE A 487 -45.92 1.31 -4.75
N GLU A 488 -46.28 2.33 -3.97
CA GLU A 488 -46.92 3.54 -4.49
C GLU A 488 -45.92 4.41 -5.27
N LEU A 489 -44.66 4.46 -4.83
CA LEU A 489 -43.58 5.09 -5.60
C LEU A 489 -43.37 4.38 -6.93
N LEU A 490 -43.37 3.04 -6.90
CA LEU A 490 -43.21 2.21 -8.09
C LEU A 490 -44.34 2.45 -9.10
N LYS A 491 -45.60 2.47 -8.64
CA LYS A 491 -46.76 2.84 -9.48
C LYS A 491 -46.60 4.23 -10.10
N GLY A 492 -46.04 5.19 -9.36
CA GLY A 492 -45.72 6.53 -9.85
C GLY A 492 -44.78 6.52 -11.06
N VAL A 493 -43.69 5.74 -10.99
CA VAL A 493 -42.74 5.59 -12.11
C VAL A 493 -43.37 4.91 -13.32
N LEU A 494 -44.14 3.86 -13.09
CA LEU A 494 -44.76 3.07 -14.17
C LEU A 494 -45.84 3.86 -14.91
N LYS A 495 -46.55 4.78 -14.24
CA LYS A 495 -47.52 5.69 -14.88
C LYS A 495 -46.87 6.77 -15.74
N ALA A 496 -45.61 7.11 -15.48
CA ALA A 496 -44.87 8.14 -16.21
C ALA A 496 -44.14 7.60 -17.46
N LYS A 497 -44.10 6.27 -17.64
CA LYS A 497 -43.64 5.58 -18.86
C LYS A 497 -44.76 5.48 -19.89
#